data_AF-A0A9D0HPY8-F1
#
_entry.id   AF-A0A9D0HPY8-F1
#
_cell.length_a   1.000
_cell.length_b   1.000
_cell.length_c   1.000
_cell.angle_alpha   90.00
_cell.angle_beta   90.00
_cell.angle_gamma   90.00
#
_symmetry.space_group_name_H-M   'P 1'
#
loop_
_entity.id
_entity.type
_entity.pdbx_description
1 polymer ?
#
loop_
_entity_poly.entity_id
_entity_poly.type
_entity_poly.pdbx_seq_one_letter_code
_entity_poly.pdbx_strand_id
1 'polypeptide(L)'
;MSKTRKPLILQILQNDRGGKITLSLLALLVTFVAISNLFVPVGSPFYMSTYTVTLLGKYLSFALLALALDLVWGYIGILSLGHGAFFALGGYA
;
A
#
# COMPACT_ATOMS: atom_id res chain seq x y z
N MET A 1 23.06 -16.31 -29.46
CA MET A 1 22.80 -16.37 -28.00
C MET A 1 22.26 -15.01 -27.57
N SER A 2 20.94 -14.83 -27.64
CA SER A 2 20.26 -13.52 -27.46
C SER A 2 20.32 -13.10 -26.00
N LYS A 3 21.03 -12.01 -25.70
CA LYS A 3 20.98 -11.33 -24.39
C LYS A 3 19.60 -10.68 -24.27
N THR A 4 18.66 -11.40 -23.67
CA THR A 4 17.30 -10.91 -23.41
C THR A 4 17.40 -9.67 -22.52
N ARG A 5 17.31 -8.47 -23.11
CA ARG A 5 17.29 -7.23 -22.33
C ARG A 5 16.03 -7.28 -21.47
N LYS A 6 16.21 -7.41 -20.14
CA LYS A 6 15.10 -7.38 -19.19
C LYS A 6 14.33 -6.06 -19.40
N PRO A 7 12.99 -6.09 -19.43
CA PRO A 7 12.20 -4.88 -19.62
C PRO A 7 12.53 -3.85 -18.52
N LEU A 8 12.49 -2.57 -18.87
CA LEU A 8 12.95 -1.45 -18.03
C LEU A 8 12.28 -1.44 -16.65
N ILE A 9 10.98 -1.78 -16.61
CA ILE A 9 10.17 -1.96 -15.39
C ILE A 9 10.75 -3.04 -14.46
N LEU A 10 11.23 -4.15 -15.03
CA LEU A 10 11.75 -5.29 -14.28
C LEU A 10 13.15 -4.99 -13.73
N GLN A 11 13.90 -4.08 -14.34
CA GLN A 11 15.19 -3.59 -13.83
C GLN A 11 15.00 -2.61 -12.67
N ILE A 12 14.07 -1.67 -12.81
CA ILE A 12 13.68 -0.72 -11.74
C ILE A 12 13.17 -1.50 -10.54
N LEU A 13 12.21 -2.40 -10.76
CA LEU A 13 11.67 -3.21 -9.68
C LEU A 13 12.77 -4.07 -9.06
N GLN A 14 13.68 -4.68 -9.83
CA GLN A 14 14.76 -5.54 -9.30
C GLN A 14 15.67 -4.86 -8.27
N ASN A 15 15.92 -3.57 -8.42
CA ASN A 15 16.82 -2.80 -7.57
C ASN A 15 16.17 -2.40 -6.21
N ASP A 16 14.86 -2.17 -6.20
CA ASP A 16 14.17 -1.57 -5.05
C ASP A 16 13.55 -2.62 -4.13
N ARG A 17 14.36 -3.18 -3.21
CA ARG A 17 13.91 -4.22 -2.26
C ARG A 17 12.73 -3.76 -1.39
N GLY A 18 12.76 -2.53 -0.88
CA GLY A 18 11.69 -1.98 -0.04
C GLY A 18 10.37 -1.84 -0.79
N GLY A 19 10.41 -1.28 -2.00
CA GLY A 19 9.21 -1.12 -2.85
C GLY A 19 8.58 -2.45 -3.25
N LYS A 20 9.39 -3.49 -3.51
CA LYS A 20 8.86 -4.84 -3.75
C LYS A 20 8.08 -5.38 -2.55
N ILE A 21 8.61 -5.20 -1.34
CA ILE A 21 7.98 -5.72 -0.13
C ILE A 21 6.65 -5.02 0.12
N THR A 22 6.61 -3.68 0.03
CA THR A 22 5.39 -2.91 0.23
C THR A 22 4.32 -3.24 -0.81
N LEU A 23 4.70 -3.29 -2.10
CA LEU A 23 3.78 -3.65 -3.19
C LEU A 23 3.28 -5.09 -3.07
N SER A 24 4.16 -6.04 -2.73
CA SER A 24 3.76 -7.44 -2.54
C SER A 24 2.82 -7.62 -1.35
N LEU A 25 3.07 -6.93 -0.24
CA LEU A 25 2.21 -6.98 0.94
C LEU A 25 0.83 -6.38 0.65
N LEU A 26 0.80 -5.24 -0.04
CA LEU A 26 -0.45 -4.57 -0.44
C LEU A 26 -1.25 -5.43 -1.41
N ALA A 27 -0.60 -6.05 -2.39
CA ALA A 27 -1.24 -7.00 -3.30
C ALA A 27 -1.84 -8.20 -2.55
N LEU A 28 -1.07 -8.79 -1.62
CA LEU A 28 -1.53 -9.93 -0.81
C LEU A 28 -2.77 -9.55 0.02
N LEU A 29 -2.77 -8.39 0.68
CA LEU A 29 -3.90 -7.89 1.44
C LEU A 29 -5.15 -7.68 0.58
N VAL A 30 -5.02 -7.06 -0.60
CA VAL A 30 -6.15 -6.83 -1.51
C VAL A 30 -6.73 -8.16 -2.01
N THR A 31 -5.87 -9.11 -2.39
CA THR A 31 -6.29 -10.45 -2.80
C THR A 31 -6.97 -11.20 -1.64
N PHE A 32 -6.45 -11.09 -0.42
CA PHE A 32 -7.05 -11.70 0.76
C PHE A 32 -8.46 -11.16 1.04
N VAL A 33 -8.65 -9.84 0.96
CA VAL A 33 -9.98 -9.21 1.13
C VAL A 33 -10.95 -9.66 0.04
N ALA A 34 -10.51 -9.75 -1.22
CA ALA A 34 -11.34 -10.21 -2.33
C ALA A 34 -11.76 -11.69 -2.17
N ILE A 35 -10.84 -12.56 -1.76
CA ILE A 35 -11.14 -13.98 -1.48
C ILE A 35 -12.10 -14.09 -0.29
N SER A 36 -11.88 -13.29 0.76
CA SER A 36 -12.71 -13.28 1.96
C SER A 36 -14.15 -12.82 1.69
N ASN A 37 -14.34 -11.98 0.67
CA ASN A 37 -15.68 -11.57 0.25
C ASN A 37 -16.41 -12.66 -0.57
N LEU A 38 -15.69 -13.42 -1.40
CA LEU A 38 -16.29 -14.32 -2.39
C LEU A 38 -16.44 -15.77 -1.93
N PHE A 39 -15.52 -16.27 -1.11
CA PHE A 39 -15.44 -17.69 -0.73
C PHE A 39 -15.88 -17.98 0.71
N VAL A 40 -16.16 -16.96 1.52
CA VAL A 40 -16.48 -17.15 2.94
C VAL A 40 -18.01 -17.17 3.12
N PRO A 41 -18.57 -18.20 3.77
CA PRO A 41 -19.99 -18.24 4.11
C PRO A 41 -20.36 -17.15 5.13
N VAL A 42 -21.58 -16.60 5.01
CA VAL A 42 -22.12 -15.49 5.81
C VAL A 42 -22.07 -15.66 7.34
N GLY A 43 -21.85 -16.87 7.85
CA GLY A 43 -21.75 -17.18 9.29
C GLY A 43 -20.33 -17.23 9.86
N SER A 44 -19.29 -17.02 9.05
CA SER A 44 -17.89 -17.06 9.50
C SER A 44 -17.40 -15.69 9.98
N PRO A 45 -16.56 -15.60 11.04
CA PRO A 45 -15.97 -14.34 11.50
C PRO A 45 -15.06 -13.65 10.46
N PHE A 46 -14.68 -14.36 9.38
CA PHE A 46 -13.89 -13.82 8.28
C PHE A 46 -14.75 -13.34 7.10
N TYR A 47 -16.08 -13.37 7.21
CA TYR A 47 -16.97 -12.88 6.15
C TYR A 47 -16.87 -11.35 6.06
N MET A 48 -16.23 -10.88 4.99
CA MET A 48 -16.17 -9.46 4.68
C MET A 48 -17.32 -9.12 3.73
N SER A 49 -18.34 -8.44 4.24
CA SER A 49 -19.47 -8.01 3.41
C SER A 49 -19.01 -7.08 2.28
N THR A 50 -19.74 -7.09 1.16
CA THR A 50 -19.48 -6.20 0.02
C THR A 50 -19.48 -4.72 0.42
N TYR A 51 -20.26 -4.36 1.44
CA TYR A 51 -20.26 -3.01 2.02
C TYR A 51 -18.90 -2.66 2.65
N THR A 52 -18.35 -3.56 3.47
CA THR A 52 -17.03 -3.37 4.11
C THR A 52 -15.91 -3.26 3.06
N VAL A 53 -15.95 -4.11 2.03
CA VAL A 53 -14.99 -4.05 0.91
C VAL A 53 -15.07 -2.71 0.18
N THR A 54 -16.29 -2.22 -0.07
CA THR A 54 -16.51 -0.92 -0.73
C THR A 54 -16.02 0.24 0.14
N LEU A 55 -16.26 0.22 1.46
CA LEU A 55 -15.71 1.23 2.38
C LEU A 55 -14.18 1.19 2.40
N LEU A 56 -13.60 0.00 2.45
CA LEU A 56 -12.15 -0.17 2.46
C LEU A 56 -11.52 0.41 1.19
N GLY A 57 -12.11 0.14 0.02
CA GLY A 57 -11.67 0.75 -1.25
C GLY A 57 -11.75 2.28 -1.23
N LYS A 58 -12.83 2.84 -0.68
CA LYS A 58 -12.98 4.29 -0.51
C LYS A 58 -11.87 4.88 0.37
N TYR A 59 -11.61 4.28 1.53
CA TYR A 59 -10.57 4.75 2.43
C TYR A 59 -9.16 4.57 1.86
N LEU A 60 -8.90 3.49 1.12
CA LEU A 60 -7.64 3.29 0.39
C LEU A 60 -7.40 4.44 -0.61
N SER A 61 -8.44 4.87 -1.32
CA SER A 61 -8.35 6.00 -2.26
C SER A 61 -8.00 7.31 -1.55
N PHE A 62 -8.59 7.57 -0.37
CA PHE A 62 -8.22 8.74 0.44
C PHE A 62 -6.82 8.63 1.03
N ALA A 63 -6.38 7.43 1.41
CA ALA A 63 -5.01 7.20 1.88
C ALA A 63 -3.97 7.46 0.79
N LEU A 64 -4.21 6.99 -0.45
CA LEU A 64 -3.35 7.27 -1.60
C LEU A 64 -3.32 8.76 -1.93
N LEU A 65 -4.46 9.45 -1.84
CA LEU A 65 -4.53 10.90 -2.00
C LEU A 65 -3.68 11.62 -0.94
N ALA A 66 -3.82 11.25 0.33
CA ALA A 66 -3.03 11.82 1.42
C ALA A 66 -1.53 11.56 1.25
N LEU A 67 -1.14 10.35 0.81
CA LEU A 67 0.24 9.97 0.55
C LEU A 67 0.83 10.78 -0.62
N ALA A 68 0.08 10.97 -1.70
CA ALA A 68 0.50 11.82 -2.82
C ALA A 68 0.71 13.27 -2.38
N LEU A 69 -0.20 13.82 -1.55
CA LEU A 69 -0.05 15.17 -1.00
C LEU A 69 1.19 15.28 -0.11
N ASP A 70 1.48 14.28 0.73
CA ASP A 70 2.71 14.23 1.55
C ASP A 70 3.98 14.23 0.68
N LEU A 71 4.01 13.41 -0.37
CA LEU A 71 5.12 13.36 -1.33
C LEU A 71 5.37 14.72 -1.98
N VAL A 72 4.30 15.42 -2.38
CA VAL A 72 4.40 16.78 -2.96
C VAL A 72 4.91 17.77 -1.91
N TRP A 73 4.34 17.76 -0.71
CA TRP A 73 4.71 18.69 0.38
C TRP A 73 6.16 18.49 0.85
N GLY A 74 6.60 17.23 0.90
CA GLY A 74 7.98 16.84 1.18
C GLY A 74 8.94 17.19 0.05
N TYR A 75 8.52 17.07 -1.21
CA TYR A 75 9.33 17.48 -2.38
C TYR A 75 9.53 19.01 -2.42
N ILE A 76 8.53 19.79 -1.99
CA ILE A 76 8.61 21.25 -1.92
C ILE A 76 9.36 21.73 -0.65
N GLY A 77 9.63 20.83 0.31
CA GLY A 77 10.48 21.10 1.48
C GLY A 77 9.79 21.78 2.66
N ILE A 78 8.46 21.81 2.72
CA ILE A 78 7.72 22.49 3.80
C ILE A 78 7.54 21.59 5.03
N LEU A 79 7.44 20.25 4.87
CA LEU A 79 7.45 19.24 5.95
C LEU A 79 7.61 17.84 5.32
N SER A 80 8.57 17.03 5.79
CA SER A 80 8.59 15.58 5.49
C SER A 80 7.88 14.85 6.62
N LEU A 81 6.72 14.22 6.38
CA LEU A 81 5.97 13.48 7.40
C LEU A 81 6.83 12.44 8.13
N GLY A 82 7.90 11.93 7.52
CA GLY A 82 8.85 11.03 8.17
C GLY A 82 9.52 11.63 9.42
N HIS A 83 9.86 12.92 9.41
CA HIS A 83 10.43 13.60 10.58
C HIS A 83 9.37 13.92 11.63
N GLY A 84 8.15 14.29 11.21
CA GLY A 84 7.02 14.54 12.12
C GLY A 84 6.53 13.26 12.82
N ALA A 85 6.50 12.13 12.11
CA ALA A 85 6.14 10.83 12.66
C ALA A 85 7.20 10.30 13.64
N PHE A 86 8.50 10.52 13.36
CA PHE A 86 9.57 10.22 14.32
C PHE A 86 9.50 11.10 15.57
N PHE A 87 9.16 12.38 15.42
CA PHE A 87 8.94 13.29 16.56
C PHE A 87 7.71 12.91 17.40
N ALA A 88 6.60 12.52 16.76
CA ALA A 88 5.38 12.10 17.43
C ALA A 88 5.57 10.76 18.19
N LEU A 89 6.32 9.81 17.62
CA LEU A 89 6.66 8.55 18.29
C LEU A 89 7.67 8.74 19.43
N GLY A 90 8.63 9.66 19.30
CA GLY A 90 9.61 9.98 20.36
C GLY A 90 9.03 10.79 21.53
N GLY A 91 7.92 11.49 21.34
CA GLY A 91 7.21 12.23 22.41
C GLY A 91 6.32 11.35 23.30
N TYR A 92 6.16 10.06 22.97
CA TYR A 92 5.40 9.06 23.73
C TYR A 92 6.29 7.99 24.38
N ALA A 93 7.58 8.27 24.56
CA ALA A 93 8.53 7.45 25.32
C ALA A 93 8.89 8.13 26.64
#